data_AF-A0A395GUN6-F1
#
_entry.id   AF-A0A395GUN6-F1
#
_cell.length_a   1.000
_cell.length_b   1.000
_cell.length_c   1.000
_cell.angle_alpha   90.00
_cell.angle_beta   90.00
_cell.angle_gamma   90.00
#
_symmetry.space_group_name_H-M   'P 1'
#
loop_
_entity.id
_entity.type
_entity.pdbx_description
1 polymer ?
#
loop_
_entity_poly.entity_id
_entity_poly.type
_entity_poly.pdbx_seq_one_letter_code
_entity_poly.pdbx_strand_id
1 'polypeptide(L)'
;MAIHPDFLDRPETRIIRELIDNPNAVPAAVVQQIIQLSQIHVNAGDEEEISSHVYYTSTVVVELTDLVPPSQQTKLVEFLVQLQRIPILDPRTGEEATVIEGLKQWSDLPLFGVHVSDEMNLDYWGPQSPAKL
;
A
#
# COMPACT_ATOMS: atom_id res chain seq x y z
N MET A 1 -0.78 16.21 9.20
CA MET A 1 0.54 15.57 9.10
C MET A 1 1.42 16.40 8.17
N ALA A 2 2.70 16.66 8.49
CA ALA A 2 3.59 17.35 7.53
C ALA A 2 4.14 16.30 6.56
N ILE A 3 3.89 16.45 5.27
CA ILE A 3 4.40 15.56 4.22
C ILE A 3 5.93 15.55 4.35
N HIS A 4 6.52 14.37 4.57
CA HIS A 4 7.97 14.21 4.59
C HIS A 4 8.52 14.76 3.26
N PRO A 5 9.56 15.62 3.25
CA PRO A 5 10.00 16.30 2.03
C PRO A 5 10.33 15.34 0.87
N ASP A 6 10.76 14.13 1.20
CA ASP A 6 11.10 13.09 0.21
C ASP A 6 9.88 12.31 -0.32
N PHE A 7 8.68 12.54 0.21
CA PHE A 7 7.47 11.80 -0.17
C PHE A 7 7.18 11.89 -1.67
N LEU A 8 7.41 13.05 -2.29
CA LEU A 8 7.20 13.23 -3.73
C LEU A 8 8.27 12.54 -4.58
N ASP A 9 9.46 12.29 -4.03
CA ASP A 9 10.58 11.67 -4.72
C ASP A 9 10.56 10.14 -4.64
N ARG A 10 9.69 9.59 -3.78
CA ARG A 10 9.49 8.15 -3.61
C ARG A 10 8.95 7.50 -4.91
N PRO A 11 9.49 6.34 -5.32
CA PRO A 11 9.00 5.62 -6.50
C PRO A 11 7.49 5.35 -6.48
N GLU A 12 6.94 4.99 -5.32
CA GLU A 12 5.53 4.69 -5.09
C GLU A 12 4.65 5.88 -5.50
N THR A 13 5.03 7.08 -5.05
CA THR A 13 4.30 8.32 -5.33
C THR A 13 4.22 8.59 -6.82
N ARG A 14 5.34 8.48 -7.53
CA ARG A 14 5.39 8.66 -8.98
C ARG A 14 4.58 7.59 -9.73
N ILE A 15 4.70 6.32 -9.32
CA ILE A 15 4.01 5.20 -9.95
C ILE A 15 2.49 5.33 -9.80
N ILE A 16 2.00 5.65 -8.60
CA ILE A 16 0.56 5.71 -8.31
C ILE A 16 -0.08 6.96 -8.89
N ARG A 17 0.64 8.10 -8.90
CA ARG A 17 0.17 9.35 -9.54
C ARG A 17 -0.13 9.19 -11.02
N GLU A 18 0.50 8.25 -11.71
CA GLU A 18 0.20 7.93 -13.11
C GLU A 18 -1.30 7.62 -13.34
N LEU A 19 -2.00 7.04 -12.35
CA LEU A 19 -3.44 6.78 -12.44
C LEU A 19 -4.30 8.04 -12.57
N ILE A 20 -3.78 9.16 -12.07
CA ILE A 20 -4.44 10.46 -12.03
C ILE A 20 -3.95 11.32 -13.19
N ASP A 21 -2.63 11.42 -13.36
CA ASP A 21 -2.01 12.34 -14.31
C ASP A 21 -2.16 11.85 -15.76
N ASN A 22 -2.30 10.53 -15.98
CA ASN A 22 -2.51 9.94 -17.29
C ASN A 22 -3.90 9.30 -17.43
N PRO A 23 -4.81 9.88 -18.23
CA PRO A 23 -6.14 9.34 -18.47
C PRO A 23 -6.15 7.90 -19.01
N ASN A 24 -5.10 7.50 -19.73
CA ASN A 24 -4.96 6.18 -20.34
C ASN A 24 -4.23 5.17 -19.43
N ALA A 25 -3.79 5.59 -18.24
CA ALA A 25 -3.18 4.68 -17.28
C ALA A 25 -4.17 3.58 -16.87
N VAL A 26 -3.67 2.34 -16.87
CA VAL A 26 -4.40 1.13 -16.52
C VAL A 26 -3.95 0.67 -15.14
N PRO A 27 -4.85 0.51 -14.14
CA PRO A 27 -4.50 0.08 -12.79
C PRO A 27 -3.61 -1.16 -12.74
N ALA A 28 -3.87 -2.17 -13.58
CA ALA A 28 -3.06 -3.38 -13.65
C ALA A 28 -1.57 -3.11 -13.93
N ALA A 29 -1.24 -2.13 -14.78
CA ALA A 29 0.15 -1.80 -15.09
C ALA A 29 0.85 -1.11 -13.91
N VAL A 30 0.11 -0.31 -13.13
CA VAL A 30 0.61 0.33 -11.91
C VAL A 30 0.82 -0.70 -10.81
N VAL A 31 -0.12 -1.64 -10.66
CA VAL A 31 0.02 -2.78 -9.73
C VAL A 31 1.29 -3.57 -10.03
N GLN A 32 1.56 -3.90 -11.30
CA GLN A 32 2.77 -4.64 -11.67
C GLN A 32 4.06 -3.92 -11.25
N GLN A 33 4.11 -2.58 -11.36
CA GLN A 33 5.27 -1.80 -10.93
C GLN A 33 5.45 -1.83 -9.40
N ILE A 34 4.37 -1.72 -8.63
CA ILE A 34 4.41 -1.84 -7.16
C ILE A 34 4.83 -3.24 -6.73
N ILE A 35 4.31 -4.29 -7.38
CA ILE A 35 4.71 -5.68 -7.13
C ILE A 35 6.19 -5.90 -7.43
N GLN A 36 6.72 -5.32 -8.51
CA GLN A 36 8.14 -5.39 -8.83
C GLN A 36 9.01 -4.74 -7.74
N LEU A 37 8.63 -3.55 -7.25
CA LEU A 37 9.32 -2.91 -6.12
C LEU A 37 9.24 -3.77 -4.86
N SER A 38 8.07 -4.31 -4.53
CA SER A 38 7.90 -5.22 -3.40
C SER A 38 8.85 -6.40 -3.48
N GLN A 39 8.96 -7.04 -4.65
CA GLN A 39 9.86 -8.17 -4.82
C GLN A 39 11.33 -7.77 -4.71
N ILE A 40 11.72 -6.57 -5.15
CA ILE A 40 13.09 -6.06 -4.96
C ILE A 40 13.42 -5.95 -3.47
N HIS A 41 12.56 -5.30 -2.69
CA HIS A 41 12.78 -5.10 -1.25
C HIS A 41 12.77 -6.43 -0.48
N VAL A 42 11.80 -7.31 -0.78
CA VAL A 42 11.71 -8.65 -0.16
C VAL A 42 12.91 -9.52 -0.52
N ASN A 43 13.37 -9.51 -1.77
CA ASN A 43 14.55 -10.28 -2.17
C ASN A 43 15.84 -9.74 -1.53
N ALA A 44 15.93 -8.43 -1.28
CA ALA A 44 17.04 -7.83 -0.56
C ALA A 44 17.03 -8.18 0.94
N GLY A 45 15.86 -8.55 1.48
CA GLY A 45 15.67 -8.84 2.90
C GLY A 45 15.76 -7.57 3.78
N ASP A 46 15.46 -6.41 3.21
CA ASP A 46 15.52 -5.12 3.89
C ASP A 46 14.15 -4.79 4.50
N GLU A 47 13.98 -5.12 5.79
CA GLU A 47 12.72 -4.95 6.51
C GLU A 47 12.29 -3.48 6.63
N GLU A 48 13.24 -2.54 6.70
CA GLU A 48 12.97 -1.11 6.78
C GLU A 48 12.43 -0.59 5.45
N GLU A 49 13.04 -0.99 4.33
CA GLU A 49 12.56 -0.61 3.00
C GLU A 49 11.25 -1.31 2.63
N ILE A 50 11.02 -2.56 3.05
CA ILE A 50 9.71 -3.22 2.90
C ILE A 50 8.64 -2.40 3.63
N SER A 51 8.89 -2.04 4.89
CA SER A 51 7.94 -1.28 5.70
C SER A 51 7.67 0.10 5.12
N SER A 52 8.73 0.79 4.68
CA SER A 52 8.65 2.08 4.02
C SER A 52 7.83 1.99 2.72
N HIS A 53 8.13 1.01 1.86
CA HIS A 53 7.44 0.80 0.59
C HIS A 53 5.91 0.64 0.77
N VAL A 54 5.49 -0.15 1.76
CA VAL A 54 4.07 -0.35 2.07
C VAL A 54 3.44 0.91 2.64
N TYR A 55 4.16 1.61 3.52
CA TYR A 55 3.70 2.85 4.12
C TYR A 55 3.46 3.93 3.05
N TYR A 56 4.43 4.19 2.19
CA TYR A 56 4.31 5.20 1.14
C TYR A 56 3.23 4.83 0.11
N THR A 57 3.17 3.56 -0.31
CA THR A 57 2.10 3.08 -1.20
C THR A 57 0.72 3.35 -0.60
N SER A 58 0.52 2.99 0.68
CA SER A 58 -0.77 3.17 1.36
C SER A 58 -1.13 4.64 1.54
N THR A 59 -0.15 5.46 1.97
CA THR A 59 -0.32 6.89 2.21
C THR A 59 -0.68 7.63 0.92
N VAL A 60 0.05 7.39 -0.17
CA VAL A 60 -0.21 8.05 -1.46
C VAL A 60 -1.62 7.77 -1.96
N VAL A 61 -2.12 6.54 -1.80
CA VAL A 61 -3.48 6.22 -2.25
C VAL A 61 -4.52 7.02 -1.48
N VAL A 62 -4.40 7.11 -0.15
CA VAL A 62 -5.35 7.88 0.68
C VAL A 62 -5.22 9.38 0.39
N GLU A 63 -4.01 9.93 0.36
CA GLU A 63 -3.82 11.35 0.04
C GLU A 63 -4.38 11.73 -1.33
N LEU A 64 -4.18 10.88 -2.35
CA LEU A 64 -4.74 11.13 -3.67
C LEU A 64 -6.27 11.04 -3.68
N THR A 65 -6.89 10.19 -2.86
CA THR A 65 -8.36 10.16 -2.78
C THR A 65 -8.95 11.48 -2.31
N ASP A 66 -8.27 12.22 -1.43
CA ASP A 66 -8.72 13.54 -0.97
C ASP A 66 -8.49 14.66 -1.98
N LEU A 67 -7.52 14.49 -2.89
CA LEU A 67 -7.12 15.52 -3.86
C LEU A 67 -7.88 15.43 -5.18
N VAL A 68 -8.40 14.25 -5.55
CA VAL A 68 -8.98 14.01 -6.88
C VAL A 68 -10.51 13.94 -6.83
N PRO A 69 -11.21 14.35 -7.91
CA PRO A 69 -12.66 14.24 -7.96
C PRO A 69 -13.11 12.77 -7.92
N PRO A 70 -14.34 12.47 -7.45
CA PRO A 70 -14.84 11.09 -7.34
C PRO A 70 -14.76 10.27 -8.64
N SER A 71 -14.86 10.92 -9.81
CA SER A 71 -14.73 10.26 -11.12
C SER A 71 -13.35 9.66 -11.38
N GLN A 72 -12.31 10.11 -10.66
CA GLN A 72 -10.94 9.60 -10.77
C GLN A 72 -10.57 8.63 -9.64
N GLN A 73 -11.30 8.66 -8.51
CA GLN A 73 -11.06 7.77 -7.37
C GLN A 73 -11.27 6.27 -7.71
N THR A 74 -12.15 5.95 -8.66
CA THR A 74 -12.39 4.56 -9.08
C THR A 74 -11.11 3.82 -9.48
N LYS A 75 -10.18 4.50 -10.17
CA LYS A 75 -8.89 3.89 -10.56
C LYS A 75 -8.01 3.55 -9.36
N LEU A 76 -8.05 4.36 -8.31
CA LEU A 76 -7.31 4.11 -7.06
C LEU A 76 -7.89 2.90 -6.31
N VAL A 77 -9.23 2.78 -6.27
CA VAL A 77 -9.91 1.61 -5.69
C VAL A 77 -9.60 0.34 -6.49
N GLU A 78 -9.68 0.40 -7.82
CA GLU A 78 -9.32 -0.74 -8.69
C GLU A 78 -7.87 -1.16 -8.50
N PHE A 79 -6.95 -0.21 -8.34
CA PHE A 79 -5.55 -0.47 -8.02
C PHE A 79 -5.41 -1.24 -6.70
N LEU A 80 -6.02 -0.77 -5.60
CA LEU A 80 -5.96 -1.45 -4.30
C LEU A 80 -6.54 -2.87 -4.35
N VAL A 81 -7.71 -3.04 -4.97
CA VAL A 81 -8.37 -4.35 -5.09
C VAL A 81 -7.51 -5.33 -5.89
N GLN A 82 -6.82 -4.86 -6.92
CA GLN A 82 -5.90 -5.70 -7.69
C GLN A 82 -4.62 -6.00 -6.92
N LEU A 83 -4.04 -5.01 -6.23
CA LEU A 83 -2.84 -5.17 -5.42
C LEU A 83 -3.04 -6.21 -4.30
N GLN A 84 -4.18 -6.13 -3.59
CA GLN A 84 -4.54 -7.05 -2.51
C GLN A 84 -4.59 -8.53 -2.95
N ARG A 85 -4.81 -8.80 -4.24
CA ARG A 85 -4.95 -10.17 -4.76
C ARG A 85 -3.63 -10.83 -5.12
N ILE A 86 -2.51 -10.10 -5.07
CA ILE A 86 -1.21 -10.60 -5.51
C ILE A 86 -0.32 -10.77 -4.27
N PRO A 87 -0.15 -12.02 -3.78
CA PRO A 87 0.75 -12.29 -2.67
C PRO A 87 2.21 -12.09 -3.11
N ILE A 88 3.02 -11.46 -2.25
CA ILE A 88 4.47 -11.39 -2.42
C ILE A 88 5.08 -12.49 -1.55
N LEU A 89 5.82 -13.40 -2.16
CA LEU A 89 6.48 -14.48 -1.43
C LEU A 89 7.92 -14.10 -1.10
N ASP A 90 8.30 -14.33 0.16
CA ASP A 90 9.70 -14.26 0.57
C ASP A 90 10.44 -15.50 0.02
N PRO A 91 11.45 -15.34 -0.84
CA PRO A 91 12.16 -16.47 -1.43
C PRO A 91 12.93 -17.31 -0.41
N ARG A 92 13.18 -16.79 0.80
CA ARG A 92 13.92 -17.47 1.87
C ARG A 92 13.04 -18.44 2.65
N THR A 93 11.76 -18.10 2.83
CA THR A 93 10.81 -18.89 3.64
C THR A 93 9.75 -19.58 2.79
N GLY A 94 9.46 -19.06 1.59
CA GLY A 94 8.33 -19.48 0.75
C GLY A 94 6.97 -18.98 1.25
N GLU A 95 6.96 -18.20 2.34
CA GLU A 95 5.74 -17.64 2.93
C GLU A 95 5.46 -16.23 2.37
N GLU A 96 4.24 -15.73 2.58
CA GLU A 96 3.93 -14.35 2.21
C GLU A 96 4.72 -13.36 3.06
N ALA A 97 5.30 -12.35 2.42
CA ALA A 97 6.00 -11.26 3.08
C ALA A 97 5.04 -10.52 4.01
N THR A 98 5.51 -10.25 5.22
CA THR A 98 4.76 -9.51 6.24
C THR A 98 5.42 -8.16 6.50
N VAL A 99 4.62 -7.19 6.91
CA VAL A 99 5.10 -5.81 7.22
C VAL A 99 4.91 -5.45 8.69
N ILE A 100 3.96 -6.11 9.35
CA ILE A 100 3.75 -6.12 10.79
C ILE A 100 3.65 -7.59 11.17
N GLU A 101 4.02 -7.96 12.40
CA GLU A 101 3.99 -9.35 12.87
C GLU A 101 2.65 -10.04 12.52
N GLY A 102 2.72 -11.01 11.59
CA GLY A 102 1.57 -11.79 11.13
C GLY A 102 0.65 -11.13 10.10
N LEU A 103 0.88 -9.87 9.71
CA LEU A 103 0.09 -9.15 8.70
C LEU A 103 0.81 -9.09 7.35
N LYS A 104 0.16 -9.66 6.34
CA LYS A 104 0.67 -9.76 4.97
C LYS A 104 0.73 -8.39 4.31
N GLN A 105 1.81 -8.18 3.57
CA GLN A 105 2.16 -6.89 2.97
C GLN A 105 0.98 -6.21 2.24
N TRP A 106 0.34 -6.93 1.31
CA TRP A 106 -0.75 -6.40 0.48
C TRP A 106 -2.08 -7.10 0.70
N SER A 107 -2.08 -8.41 0.95
CA SER A 107 -3.30 -9.21 1.12
C SER A 107 -4.20 -8.70 2.25
N ASP A 108 -3.59 -8.21 3.33
CA ASP A 108 -4.31 -7.70 4.49
C ASP A 108 -4.47 -6.17 4.47
N LEU A 109 -3.80 -5.47 3.52
CA LEU A 109 -3.72 -4.00 3.44
C LEU A 109 -3.48 -3.31 4.81
N PRO A 110 -2.53 -3.79 5.64
CA PRO A 110 -2.48 -3.42 7.05
C PRO A 110 -2.23 -1.92 7.25
N LEU A 111 -1.26 -1.35 6.55
CA LEU A 111 -0.91 0.07 6.69
C LEU A 111 -1.92 1.01 6.02
N PHE A 112 -2.66 0.54 5.02
CA PHE A 112 -3.79 1.31 4.47
C PHE A 112 -4.90 1.45 5.52
N GLY A 113 -5.24 0.36 6.22
CA GLY A 113 -6.22 0.39 7.31
C GLY A 113 -5.80 1.29 8.48
N VAL A 114 -4.52 1.24 8.88
CA VAL A 114 -3.96 2.15 9.89
C VAL A 114 -4.11 3.60 9.44
N HIS A 115 -3.67 3.92 8.22
CA HIS A 115 -3.66 5.30 7.75
C HIS A 115 -5.07 5.89 7.58
N VAL A 116 -6.03 5.11 7.04
CA VAL A 116 -7.43 5.55 6.99
C VAL A 116 -8.01 5.77 8.38
N SER A 117 -7.66 4.92 9.35
CA SER A 117 -8.16 5.06 10.72
C SER A 117 -7.60 6.32 11.38
N ASP A 118 -6.32 6.62 11.18
CA ASP A 118 -5.68 7.83 11.67
C ASP A 118 -6.32 9.10 11.06
N GLU A 119 -6.49 9.15 9.74
CA GLU A 119 -7.09 10.30 9.04
C GLU A 119 -8.56 10.52 9.44
N MET A 120 -9.31 9.43 9.67
CA MET A 120 -10.72 9.51 10.08
C MET A 120 -10.91 9.61 11.61
N ASN A 121 -9.82 9.63 12.38
CA ASN A 121 -9.83 9.57 13.85
C ASN A 121 -10.72 8.44 14.39
N LEU A 122 -10.57 7.25 13.80
CA LEU A 122 -11.21 6.00 14.19
C LEU A 122 -10.27 5.18 15.08
N ASP A 123 -10.82 4.50 16.09
CA ASP A 123 -10.05 3.52 16.85
C ASP A 123 -9.66 2.35 15.94
N TYR A 124 -8.37 2.19 15.63
CA TYR A 124 -7.87 1.02 14.91
C TYR A 124 -7.91 -0.21 15.82
N TRP A 125 -8.97 -1.01 15.71
CA TRP A 125 -9.04 -2.34 16.29
C TRP A 125 -8.58 -3.35 15.23
N GLY A 126 -7.35 -3.86 15.36
CA GLY A 126 -6.89 -5.03 14.60
C GLY A 126 -7.81 -6.26 14.81
N PRO A 127 -7.62 -7.38 14.09
CA PRO A 127 -8.45 -8.57 14.24
C PRO A 127 -8.55 -8.94 15.72
N GLN A 128 -9.80 -8.97 16.22
CA GLN A 128 -10.09 -8.99 17.64
C GLN A 128 -9.22 -10.01 18.38
N SER A 129 -8.48 -9.53 19.38
CA SER A 129 -8.04 -10.39 20.48
C SER A 129 -9.28 -11.17 20.95
N PRO A 130 -9.28 -12.51 20.97
CA PRO A 130 -10.48 -13.26 21.28
C PRO A 130 -10.97 -12.79 22.64
N ALA A 131 -12.23 -12.36 22.68
CA ALA A 131 -12.91 -12.04 23.92
C ALA A 131 -12.65 -13.19 24.88
N LYS A 132 -11.97 -12.90 26.00
CA LYS A 132 -11.86 -13.85 27.10
C LYS A 132 -13.29 -14.17 27.56
N LEU A 133 -13.76 -15.37 27.21
CA LEU A 133 -14.84 -16.05 27.90
C LEU A 133 -14.24 -16.86 29.05
#